data_AF-A0A838W6S1-F1
#
_entry.id   AF-A0A838W6S1-F1
#
_cell.length_a   1.000
_cell.length_b   1.000
_cell.length_c   1.000
_cell.angle_alpha   90.00
_cell.angle_beta   90.00
_cell.angle_gamma   90.00
#
_symmetry.space_group_name_H-M   'P 1'
#
loop_
_entity.id
_entity.type
_entity.pdbx_description
1 polymer ?
#
loop_
_entity_poly.entity_id
_entity_poly.type
_entity_poly.pdbx_seq_one_letter_code
_entity_poly.pdbx_strand_id
1 'polypeptide(L)'
;MRLSAVVPLLLDAAAAEPAGLWMQYADPAEAGFSPSQLTAAHVLEDSLGSGAVMVVHRCRVVAAWRDVARRLQLHSVRKSLVSALYGPAVAEGRIWS
;
A
#
# COMPACT_ATOMS: atom_id res chain seq x y z
N MET A 1 -23.15 21.85 29.14
CA MET A 1 -21.91 21.13 29.47
C MET A 1 -21.57 20.25 28.27
N ARG A 2 -20.40 20.45 27.65
CA ARG A 2 -20.07 19.96 26.30
C ARG A 2 -19.86 18.44 26.30
N LEU A 3 -20.66 17.71 25.52
CA LEU A 3 -20.37 16.33 25.16
C LEU A 3 -19.37 16.35 24.00
N SER A 4 -18.21 15.75 24.24
CA SER A 4 -17.12 15.61 23.27
C SER A 4 -17.59 14.74 22.11
N ALA A 5 -17.55 15.27 20.89
CA ALA A 5 -17.78 14.48 19.69
C ALA A 5 -16.57 13.56 19.50
N VAL A 6 -16.77 12.26 19.76
CA VAL A 6 -15.84 11.22 19.29
C VAL A 6 -15.93 11.25 17.77
N VAL A 7 -14.90 11.79 17.13
CA VAL A 7 -14.74 11.71 15.68
C VAL A 7 -14.70 10.22 15.32
N PRO A 8 -15.67 9.69 14.58
CA PRO A 8 -15.50 8.34 14.07
C PRO A 8 -14.39 8.45 13.03
N LEU A 9 -13.23 7.87 13.35
CA LEU A 9 -12.20 7.53 12.36
C LEU A 9 -12.78 6.37 11.52
N LEU A 10 -13.87 6.64 10.80
CA LEU A 10 -14.48 5.73 9.86
C LEU A 10 -13.50 5.60 8.70
N LEU A 11 -12.73 4.54 8.83
CA LEU A 11 -12.00 3.80 7.82
C LEU A 11 -12.52 4.07 6.40
N ASP A 12 -11.98 5.09 5.73
CA ASP A 12 -12.17 5.32 4.29
C ASP A 12 -11.38 4.31 3.44
N ALA A 13 -10.86 3.24 4.05
CA ALA A 13 -10.13 2.19 3.35
C ALA A 13 -11.00 1.49 2.29
N ALA A 14 -12.33 1.53 2.42
CA ALA A 14 -13.25 0.98 1.45
C ALA A 14 -13.41 1.83 0.17
N ALA A 15 -13.08 3.14 0.20
CA ALA A 15 -13.16 4.00 -0.98
C ALA A 15 -11.94 3.88 -1.90
N ALA A 16 -10.95 3.06 -1.53
CA ALA A 16 -9.71 2.88 -2.26
C ALA A 16 -9.42 1.40 -2.55
N GLU A 17 -10.45 0.60 -2.81
CA GLU A 17 -10.27 -0.50 -3.77
C GLU A 17 -9.93 0.18 -5.10
N PRO A 18 -8.71 0.06 -5.66
CA PRO A 18 -8.39 0.70 -6.91
C PRO A 18 -9.12 -0.06 -8.02
N ALA A 19 -10.39 0.27 -8.23
CA ALA A 19 -11.18 -0.15 -9.38
C ALA A 19 -10.67 0.49 -10.70
N GLY A 20 -9.45 1.02 -10.71
CA GLY A 20 -8.81 1.76 -11.80
C GLY A 20 -7.29 1.88 -11.62
N LEU A 21 -6.64 2.56 -12.57
CA LEU A 21 -5.20 2.89 -12.53
C LEU A 21 -4.85 3.58 -11.21
N TRP A 22 -3.75 3.18 -10.59
CA TRP A 22 -3.24 3.81 -9.38
C TRP A 22 -3.00 5.31 -9.61
N MET A 23 -3.55 6.17 -8.74
CA MET A 23 -3.21 7.60 -8.74
C MET A 23 -1.82 7.81 -8.13
N GLN A 24 -1.03 8.70 -8.72
CA GLN A 24 0.31 9.06 -8.25
C GLN A 24 0.34 10.54 -7.85
N TYR A 25 1.07 10.87 -6.79
CA TYR A 25 1.35 12.28 -6.44
C TYR A 25 2.19 12.94 -7.53
N ALA A 26 1.87 14.18 -7.88
CA ALA A 26 2.66 14.95 -8.86
C ALA A 26 4.04 15.29 -8.28
N ASP A 27 4.09 15.63 -6.99
CA ASP A 27 5.31 15.83 -6.23
C ASP A 27 5.25 14.99 -4.94
N PRO A 28 6.23 14.09 -4.69
CA PRO A 28 6.32 13.36 -3.43
C PRO A 28 6.29 14.24 -2.17
N ALA A 29 6.72 15.50 -2.25
CA ALA A 29 6.66 16.44 -1.14
C ALA A 29 5.22 16.75 -0.69
N GLU A 30 4.23 16.68 -1.58
CA GLU A 30 2.80 16.81 -1.24
C GLU A 30 2.32 15.69 -0.32
N ALA A 31 2.95 14.51 -0.41
CA ALA A 31 2.72 13.37 0.47
C ALA A 31 3.56 13.43 1.76
N GLY A 32 4.38 14.48 1.94
CA GLY A 32 5.30 14.64 3.07
C GLY A 32 6.61 13.87 2.92
N PHE A 33 6.94 13.38 1.72
CA PHE A 33 8.19 12.66 1.47
C PHE A 33 9.30 13.61 1.00
N SER A 34 10.51 13.39 1.50
CA SER A 34 11.69 14.15 1.08
C SER A 34 12.22 13.60 -0.26
N PRO A 35 12.35 14.43 -1.31
CA PRO A 35 12.87 13.97 -2.59
C PRO A 35 14.28 13.37 -2.49
N SER A 36 15.17 13.97 -1.69
CA SER A 36 16.55 13.48 -1.51
C SER A 36 16.61 12.12 -0.82
N GLN A 37 15.71 11.85 0.14
CA GLN A 37 15.62 10.53 0.77
C GLN A 37 15.05 9.48 -0.18
N LEU A 38 14.08 9.83 -1.03
CA LEU A 38 13.59 8.94 -2.08
C LEU A 38 14.67 8.62 -3.11
N THR A 39 15.52 9.58 -3.47
CA THR A 39 16.69 9.32 -4.33
C THR A 39 17.65 8.34 -3.66
N ALA A 40 17.96 8.53 -2.37
CA ALA A 40 18.83 7.60 -1.64
C ALA A 40 18.23 6.18 -1.57
N ALA A 41 16.91 6.07 -1.37
CA ALA A 41 16.20 4.80 -1.39
C ALA A 41 16.24 4.12 -2.76
N HIS A 42 16.11 4.87 -3.86
CA HIS A 42 16.24 4.35 -5.21
C HIS A 42 17.65 3.81 -5.49
N VAL A 43 18.70 4.54 -5.11
CA VAL A 43 20.09 4.08 -5.24
C VAL A 43 20.35 2.80 -4.46
N LEU A 44 19.80 2.69 -3.25
CA LEU A 44 19.89 1.48 -2.44
C LEU A 44 19.17 0.30 -3.11
N GLU A 45 17.95 0.51 -3.60
CA GLU A 45 17.17 -0.51 -4.32
C GLU A 45 17.93 -1.05 -5.52
N ASP A 46 18.51 -0.15 -6.31
CA ASP A 46 19.32 -0.48 -7.49
C ASP A 46 20.53 -1.33 -7.10
N SER A 47 21.19 -1.00 -5.98
CA SER A 47 22.35 -1.77 -5.49
C SER A 47 21.98 -3.19 -5.03
N LEU A 48 20.74 -3.40 -4.58
CA LEU A 48 20.21 -4.71 -4.17
C LEU A 48 19.74 -5.55 -5.36
N GLY A 49 19.60 -4.96 -6.55
CA GLY A 49 19.09 -5.65 -7.74
C GLY A 49 17.63 -6.08 -7.58
N SER A 50 16.83 -5.30 -6.86
CA SER A 50 15.43 -5.63 -6.59
C SER A 50 14.60 -5.71 -7.88
N GLY A 51 13.52 -6.51 -7.83
CA GLY A 51 12.68 -6.78 -9.01
C GLY A 51 11.83 -5.57 -9.42
N ALA A 52 11.30 -4.86 -8.44
CA ALA A 52 10.59 -3.58 -8.53
C ALA A 52 10.32 -3.09 -7.11
N VAL A 53 10.12 -1.78 -6.94
CA VAL A 53 9.72 -1.18 -5.66
C VAL A 53 8.63 -0.14 -5.89
N MET A 54 7.66 -0.13 -5.00
CA MET A 54 6.52 0.79 -5.02
C MET A 54 6.26 1.30 -3.61
N VAL A 55 6.18 2.63 -3.47
CA VAL A 55 5.88 3.32 -2.22
C VAL A 55 4.48 3.91 -2.33
N VAL A 56 3.60 3.52 -1.41
CA VAL A 56 2.20 3.95 -1.39
C VAL A 56 1.90 4.67 -0.08
N HIS A 57 1.30 5.86 -0.17
CA HIS A 57 0.84 6.63 0.98
C HIS A 57 -0.58 7.15 0.74
N ARG A 58 -1.50 6.90 1.67
CA ARG A 58 -2.93 7.26 1.55
C ARG A 58 -3.53 6.81 0.21
N CYS A 59 -3.28 5.54 -0.14
CA CYS A 59 -3.77 4.90 -1.35
C CYS A 59 -3.35 5.57 -2.67
N ARG A 60 -2.27 6.36 -2.65
CA ARG A 60 -1.65 6.97 -3.83
C ARG A 60 -0.18 6.62 -3.90
N VAL A 61 0.33 6.44 -5.10
CA VAL A 61 1.74 6.16 -5.35
C VAL A 61 2.55 7.41 -5.08
N VAL A 62 3.58 7.26 -4.26
CA VAL A 62 4.60 8.30 -4.02
C VAL A 62 5.76 8.12 -5.00
N ALA A 63 6.22 6.88 -5.15
CA ALA A 63 7.27 6.50 -6.09
C ALA A 63 7.06 5.06 -6.56
N ALA A 64 7.44 4.79 -7.80
CA ALA A 64 7.51 3.45 -8.37
C ALA A 64 8.77 3.34 -9.21
N TRP A 65 9.54 2.28 -9.00
CA TRP A 65 10.80 2.03 -9.70
C TRP A 65 10.76 0.65 -10.37
N ARG A 66 11.32 0.58 -11.58
CA ARG A 66 11.28 -0.59 -12.48
C ARG A 66 9.85 -0.97 -12.88
N ASP A 67 9.69 -2.17 -13.42
CA ASP A 67 8.40 -2.67 -13.88
C ASP A 67 7.58 -3.26 -12.72
N VAL A 68 6.81 -2.39 -12.06
CA VAL A 68 5.87 -2.74 -10.98
C VAL A 68 4.63 -3.52 -11.47
N ALA A 69 4.38 -3.56 -12.78
CA ALA A 69 3.28 -4.31 -13.37
C ALA A 69 3.69 -5.73 -13.81
N ARG A 70 4.99 -6.02 -13.84
CA ARG A 70 5.53 -7.34 -14.16
C ARG A 70 5.02 -8.41 -13.21
N ARG A 71 4.67 -9.57 -13.77
CA ARG A 71 4.39 -10.77 -12.98
C ARG A 71 5.67 -11.28 -12.31
N LEU A 72 5.63 -11.42 -10.99
CA LEU A 72 6.74 -11.95 -10.18
C LEU A 72 6.32 -13.25 -9.48
N GLN A 73 7.29 -14.13 -9.24
CA GLN A 73 7.08 -15.31 -8.40
C GLN A 73 7.03 -14.88 -6.93
N LEU A 74 5.85 -14.96 -6.32
CA LEU A 74 5.60 -14.40 -4.97
C LEU A 74 6.25 -15.21 -3.83
N HIS A 75 6.96 -16.31 -4.09
CA HIS A 75 7.61 -17.18 -3.10
C HIS A 75 6.90 -17.21 -1.73
N SER A 76 7.56 -16.76 -0.65
CA SER A 76 6.97 -16.74 0.70
C SER A 76 5.94 -15.61 0.94
N VAL A 77 5.88 -14.58 0.10
CA VAL A 77 4.87 -13.50 0.15
C VAL A 77 3.45 -14.04 -0.01
N ARG A 78 3.28 -15.15 -0.75
CA ARG A 78 1.98 -15.83 -0.93
C ARG A 78 1.27 -16.12 0.40
N LYS A 79 2.02 -16.45 1.46
CA LYS A 79 1.44 -16.81 2.77
C LYS A 79 0.71 -15.63 3.40
N SER A 80 1.33 -14.45 3.40
CA SER A 80 0.72 -13.23 3.94
C SER A 80 -0.51 -12.81 3.13
N LEU A 81 -0.44 -12.93 1.80
CA LEU A 81 -1.58 -12.63 0.93
C LEU A 81 -2.78 -13.52 1.25
N VAL A 82 -2.57 -14.84 1.33
CA VAL A 82 -3.64 -15.79 1.69
C VAL A 82 -4.17 -15.52 3.10
N SER A 83 -3.30 -15.18 4.05
CA SER A 83 -3.72 -14.81 5.41
C SER A 83 -4.64 -13.58 5.44
N ALA A 84 -4.36 -12.56 4.62
CA ALA A 84 -5.19 -11.36 4.54
C ALA A 84 -6.59 -11.66 3.99
N LEU A 85 -6.70 -12.60 3.05
CA LEU A 85 -7.97 -13.04 2.46
C LEU A 85 -8.81 -13.92 3.40
N TYR A 86 -8.20 -14.50 4.43
CA TYR A 86 -8.90 -15.38 5.37
C TYR A 86 -9.85 -14.59 6.30
N GLY A 87 -9.49 -13.36 6.66
CA GLY A 87 -10.27 -12.50 7.56
C GLY A 87 -11.74 -12.34 7.12
N PRO A 88 -12.01 -11.90 5.88
CA PRO A 88 -13.37 -11.81 5.36
C PRO A 88 -14.14 -13.14 5.40
N ALA A 89 -13.49 -14.25 5.05
CA ALA A 89 -14.14 -15.56 5.04
C ALA A 89 -14.56 -16.05 6.44
N VAL A 90 -13.78 -15.73 7.48
CA VAL A 90 -14.13 -15.99 8.88
C VAL A 90 -15.26 -15.07 9.35
N ALA A 91 -15.16 -13.77 9.03
CA ALA A 91 -16.20 -12.80 9.41
C ALA A 91 -17.58 -13.15 8.81
N GLU A 92 -17.59 -13.74 7.62
CA GLU A 92 -18.80 -14.21 6.93
C GLU A 92 -19.26 -15.62 7.38
N GLY A 93 -18.55 -16.26 8.33
CA GLY A 93 -18.88 -17.60 8.82
C GLY A 93 -18.71 -18.72 7.79
N ARG A 94 -18.01 -18.46 6.67
CA ARG A 94 -17.72 -19.47 5.64
C ARG A 94 -16.63 -20.44 6.09
N ILE A 95 -15.79 -20.01 7.02
CA ILE A 95 -14.76 -20.85 7.63
C ILE A 95 -14.86 -20.71 9.14
N TRP A 96 -14.90 -21.84 9.83
CA TRP A 96 -14.93 -21.91 11.29
C TRP A 96 -13.54 -21.57 11.84
N SER A 97 -13.48 -20.65 12.82
CA SER A 97 -12.27 -20.29 13.56
C SER A 97 -12.27 -20.90 14.96
#